data_AF-A0A3D8L4I1-F1
#
_entry.id   AF-A0A3D8L4I1-F1
#
_cell.length_a   1.000
_cell.length_b   1.000
_cell.length_c   1.000
_cell.angle_alpha   90.00
_cell.angle_beta   90.00
_cell.angle_gamma   90.00
#
_symmetry.space_group_name_H-M   'P 1'
#
loop_
_entity.id
_entity.type
_entity.pdbx_description
1 polymer ?
#
loop_
_entity_poly.entity_id
_entity_poly.type
_entity_poly.pdbx_seq_one_letter_code
_entity_poly.pdbx_strand_id
1 'polypeptide(L)'
;MKEQEEKQVASAQNPTPSVPYKERVEISEEAKQERLLLRGMLLQQPDDLVKESLLRKQKREEEVIELLGGHKISISEINAAITATLQPYVPMFPNSVPFFSEIYRLNGWKGKNPNDYMKPTVVASWINEVIYGRFTKDVLPALRILNPASPFGIRVHKHFQYLTEEGQEKLIQYRDEAIAVMQTCSTWYEFRKKLFSVHGVPYQISLFEK
;
A
#
# COMPACT_ATOMS: atom_id res chain seq x y z
N MET A 1 -5.02 -48.90 56.24
CA MET A 1 -4.09 -47.78 56.46
C MET A 1 -3.73 -47.20 55.11
N LYS A 2 -4.27 -46.00 54.84
CA LYS A 2 -3.87 -45.04 53.79
C LYS A 2 -4.04 -45.44 52.32
N GLU A 3 -4.43 -44.60 51.38
CA GLU A 3 -5.03 -43.25 51.32
C GLU A 3 -5.20 -43.02 49.81
N GLN A 4 -6.41 -42.76 49.34
CA GLN A 4 -6.65 -42.34 47.96
C GLN A 4 -6.48 -40.82 47.91
N GLU A 5 -5.56 -40.30 47.10
CA GLU A 5 -5.50 -38.88 46.75
C GLU A 5 -5.57 -38.72 45.23
N GLU A 6 -6.80 -38.56 44.75
CA GLU A 6 -7.12 -38.00 43.44
C GLU A 6 -7.07 -36.47 43.56
N LYS A 7 -6.10 -35.83 42.89
CA LYS A 7 -6.01 -34.37 42.81
C LYS A 7 -7.02 -33.82 41.79
N GLN A 8 -8.05 -33.14 42.27
CA GLN A 8 -8.93 -32.27 41.49
C GLN A 8 -8.23 -30.94 41.17
N VAL A 9 -8.27 -30.54 39.89
CA VAL A 9 -7.83 -29.24 39.39
C VAL A 9 -9.04 -28.29 39.39
N ALA A 10 -9.06 -27.33 40.31
CA ALA A 10 -10.07 -26.27 40.37
C ALA A 10 -9.65 -25.08 39.48
N SER A 11 -10.44 -24.77 38.45
CA SER A 11 -10.30 -23.57 37.62
C SER A 11 -11.08 -22.40 38.24
N ALA A 12 -10.39 -21.46 38.88
CA ALA A 12 -10.99 -20.21 39.35
C ALA A 12 -11.16 -19.21 38.20
N GLN A 13 -12.40 -18.81 37.93
CA GLN A 13 -12.77 -17.77 36.97
C GLN A 13 -12.61 -16.39 37.61
N ASN A 14 -11.90 -15.48 36.92
CA ASN A 14 -11.73 -14.09 37.35
C ASN A 14 -13.03 -13.28 37.16
N PRO A 15 -13.44 -12.41 38.10
CA PRO A 15 -14.67 -11.64 38.01
C PRO A 15 -14.53 -10.40 37.11
N THR A 16 -15.46 -10.25 36.16
CA THR A 16 -15.61 -9.09 35.28
C THR A 16 -16.14 -7.87 36.05
N PRO A 17 -15.57 -6.66 35.89
CA PRO A 17 -16.03 -5.47 36.61
C PRO A 17 -17.40 -5.00 36.08
N SER A 18 -18.39 -4.96 36.96
CA SER A 18 -19.73 -4.43 36.69
C SER A 18 -19.73 -2.91 36.69
N VAL A 19 -19.80 -2.30 35.50
CA VAL A 19 -20.08 -0.86 35.37
C VAL A 19 -21.56 -0.62 35.70
N PRO A 20 -21.92 0.37 36.55
CA PRO A 20 -23.31 0.63 36.90
C PRO A 20 -24.11 1.02 35.65
N TYR A 21 -25.16 0.25 35.36
CA TYR A 21 -26.07 0.49 34.26
C TYR A 21 -26.90 1.75 34.55
N LYS A 22 -26.64 2.85 33.83
CA LYS A 22 -27.57 3.99 33.81
C LYS A 22 -28.90 3.50 33.27
N GLU A 23 -29.97 3.64 34.04
CA GLU A 23 -31.34 3.36 33.62
C GLU A 23 -31.60 3.97 32.24
N ARG A 24 -32.05 3.14 31.29
CA ARG A 24 -32.43 3.63 29.96
C ARG A 24 -33.62 4.56 30.18
N VAL A 25 -33.44 5.86 29.94
CA VAL A 25 -34.53 6.83 29.90
C VAL A 25 -35.64 6.25 29.04
N GLU A 26 -36.82 6.04 29.61
CA GLU A 26 -37.98 5.49 28.91
C GLU A 26 -38.45 6.50 27.87
N ILE A 27 -38.00 6.30 26.63
CA ILE A 27 -38.36 7.16 25.51
C ILE A 27 -39.84 6.92 25.20
N SER A 28 -40.66 7.98 25.18
CA SER A 28 -42.06 7.92 24.70
C SER A 28 -42.12 7.23 23.33
N GLU A 29 -43.19 6.48 23.06
CA GLU A 29 -43.38 5.81 21.76
C GLU A 29 -43.31 6.78 20.58
N GLU A 30 -43.78 8.02 20.78
CA GLU A 30 -43.65 9.12 19.81
C GLU A 30 -42.19 9.47 19.55
N ALA A 31 -41.38 9.65 20.60
CA ALA A 31 -39.96 9.95 20.46
C ALA A 31 -39.15 8.77 19.89
N LYS A 32 -39.60 7.52 20.07
CA LYS A 32 -39.05 6.36 19.35
C LYS A 32 -39.37 6.42 17.87
N GLN A 33 -40.60 6.78 17.49
CA GLN A 33 -41.02 6.93 16.10
C GLN A 33 -40.28 8.09 15.42
N GLU A 34 -40.18 9.26 16.06
CA GLU A 34 -39.39 10.40 15.58
C GLU A 34 -37.93 10.02 15.36
N ARG A 35 -37.32 9.33 16.33
CA ARG A 35 -35.94 8.84 16.21
C ARG A 35 -35.78 7.84 15.07
N LEU A 36 -36.79 7.00 14.81
CA LEU A 36 -36.77 6.01 13.74
C LEU A 36 -36.90 6.67 12.36
N LEU A 37 -37.77 7.69 12.24
CA LEU A 37 -37.90 8.53 11.06
C LEU A 37 -36.61 9.32 10.78
N LEU A 38 -36.08 10.01 11.80
CA LEU A 38 -34.83 10.75 11.71
C LEU A 38 -33.66 9.83 11.34
N ARG A 39 -33.58 8.64 11.92
CA ARG A 39 -32.58 7.62 11.56
C ARG A 39 -32.74 7.18 10.10
N GLY A 40 -33.97 6.96 9.64
CA GLY A 40 -34.26 6.63 8.24
C GLY A 40 -33.78 7.72 7.30
N MET A 41 -34.13 8.98 7.57
CA MET A 41 -33.71 10.14 6.77
C MET A 41 -32.19 10.32 6.75
N LEU A 42 -31.54 10.22 7.93
CA LEU A 42 -30.09 10.35 8.07
C LEU A 42 -29.29 9.22 7.41
N LEU A 43 -29.88 8.04 7.22
CA LEU A 43 -29.22 6.91 6.53
C LEU A 43 -29.55 6.86 5.04
N GLN A 44 -30.78 7.19 4.63
CA GLN A 44 -31.18 7.17 3.23
C GLN A 44 -30.47 8.25 2.40
N GLN A 45 -30.34 9.47 2.94
CA GLN A 45 -29.64 10.55 2.23
C GLN A 45 -28.18 10.19 1.86
N PRO A 46 -27.31 9.72 2.78
CA PRO A 46 -25.95 9.33 2.41
C PRO A 46 -25.90 8.13 1.47
N ASP A 47 -26.78 7.13 1.66
CA ASP A 47 -26.83 5.96 0.77
C ASP A 47 -27.19 6.34 -0.67
N ASP A 48 -28.14 7.27 -0.84
CA ASP A 48 -28.57 7.72 -2.16
C ASP A 48 -27.51 8.59 -2.85
N LEU A 49 -26.80 9.44 -2.09
CA LEU A 49 -25.63 10.18 -2.61
C LEU A 49 -24.51 9.24 -3.06
N VAL A 50 -24.27 8.15 -2.32
CA VAL A 50 -23.29 7.12 -2.71
C VAL A 50 -23.73 6.44 -4.01
N LYS A 51 -24.99 5.99 -4.11
CA LYS A 51 -25.52 5.38 -5.34
C LYS A 51 -25.41 6.32 -6.53
N GLU A 52 -25.76 7.59 -6.36
CA GLU A 52 -25.68 8.59 -7.41
C GLU A 52 -24.22 8.78 -7.87
N SER A 53 -23.27 8.85 -6.94
CA SER A 53 -21.85 8.98 -7.26
C SER A 53 -21.33 7.77 -8.06
N LEU A 54 -21.76 6.56 -7.70
CA LEU A 54 -21.41 5.32 -8.41
C LEU A 54 -22.00 5.31 -9.82
N LEU A 55 -23.26 5.68 -9.97
CA LEU A 55 -23.94 5.77 -11.27
C LEU A 55 -23.27 6.80 -12.18
N ARG A 56 -22.91 7.98 -11.64
CA ARG A 56 -22.16 9.01 -12.39
C ARG A 56 -20.80 8.48 -12.86
N LYS A 57 -20.11 7.72 -12.01
CA LYS A 57 -18.83 7.09 -12.37
C LYS A 57 -19.00 6.05 -13.47
N GLN A 58 -20.00 5.16 -13.36
CA GLN A 58 -20.30 4.14 -14.37
C GLN A 58 -20.64 4.76 -15.71
N LYS A 59 -21.55 5.75 -15.73
CA LYS A 59 -21.89 6.48 -16.97
C LYS A 59 -20.65 7.07 -17.63
N ARG A 60 -19.76 7.70 -16.86
CA ARG A 60 -18.51 8.25 -17.36
C ARG A 60 -17.57 7.18 -17.94
N GLU A 61 -17.54 5.98 -17.37
CA GLU A 61 -16.71 4.88 -17.87
C GLU A 61 -17.26 4.28 -19.17
N GLU A 62 -18.59 4.28 -19.33
CA GLU A 62 -19.32 3.78 -20.50
C GLU A 62 -19.52 4.83 -21.61
N GLU A 63 -19.24 6.10 -21.34
CA GLU A 63 -19.28 7.18 -22.33
C GLU A 63 -18.41 6.83 -23.54
N VAL A 64 -19.05 6.73 -24.70
CA VAL A 64 -18.39 6.46 -25.97
C VAL A 64 -17.93 7.77 -26.58
N ILE A 65 -16.63 7.88 -26.79
CA ILE A 65 -15.99 9.05 -27.39
C ILE A 65 -15.69 8.71 -28.86
N GLU A 66 -16.18 9.55 -29.77
CA GLU A 66 -15.88 9.45 -31.20
C GLU A 66 -14.61 10.24 -31.51
N LEU A 67 -13.60 9.56 -32.03
CA LEU A 67 -12.36 10.18 -32.49
C LEU A 67 -12.56 10.81 -33.88
N LEU A 68 -11.68 11.75 -34.25
CA LEU A 68 -11.69 12.42 -35.56
C LEU A 68 -11.68 11.44 -36.76
N GLY A 69 -11.16 10.23 -36.57
CA GLY A 69 -11.15 9.15 -37.58
C GLY A 69 -12.41 8.26 -37.60
N GLY A 70 -13.47 8.62 -36.86
CA GLY A 70 -14.71 7.85 -36.77
C GLY A 70 -14.66 6.62 -35.85
N HIS A 71 -13.53 6.39 -35.18
CA HIS A 71 -13.39 5.28 -34.23
C HIS A 71 -14.04 5.61 -32.89
N LYS A 72 -14.74 4.65 -32.31
CA LYS A 72 -15.47 4.75 -31.04
C LYS A 72 -14.68 4.04 -29.96
N ILE A 73 -14.37 4.73 -28.88
CA ILE A 73 -13.66 4.17 -27.73
C ILE A 73 -14.41 4.55 -26.45
N SER A 74 -14.46 3.64 -25.48
CA SER A 74 -14.86 3.97 -24.11
C SER A 74 -13.68 3.91 -23.14
N ILE A 75 -13.78 4.60 -22.01
CA ILE A 75 -12.77 4.55 -20.95
C ILE A 75 -12.67 3.13 -20.38
N SER A 76 -13.81 2.43 -20.28
CA SER A 76 -13.87 1.03 -19.85
C SER A 76 -13.04 0.12 -20.76
N GLU A 77 -13.20 0.24 -22.09
CA GLU A 77 -12.44 -0.55 -23.07
C GLU A 77 -10.93 -0.31 -23.00
N ILE A 78 -10.52 0.96 -22.84
CA ILE A 78 -9.10 1.32 -22.69
C ILE A 78 -8.53 0.68 -21.43
N ASN A 79 -9.22 0.81 -20.30
CA ASN A 79 -8.79 0.22 -19.04
C ASN A 79 -8.74 -1.31 -19.12
N ALA A 80 -9.69 -1.94 -19.80
CA ALA A 80 -9.71 -3.38 -20.03
C ALA A 80 -8.51 -3.84 -20.87
N ALA A 81 -8.18 -3.11 -21.96
CA ALA A 81 -7.03 -3.41 -22.79
C ALA A 81 -5.70 -3.26 -22.02
N ILE A 82 -5.56 -2.20 -21.21
CA ILE A 82 -4.40 -2.01 -20.33
C ILE A 82 -4.30 -3.20 -19.36
N THR A 83 -5.40 -3.52 -18.67
CA THR A 83 -5.45 -4.60 -17.68
C THR A 83 -5.11 -5.96 -18.30
N ALA A 84 -5.52 -6.22 -19.53
CA ALA A 84 -5.20 -7.46 -20.25
C ALA A 84 -3.69 -7.63 -20.52
N THR A 85 -2.93 -6.53 -20.63
CA THR A 85 -1.47 -6.58 -20.84
C THR A 85 -0.66 -6.61 -19.54
N LEU A 86 -1.28 -6.29 -18.42
CA LEU A 86 -0.61 -6.17 -17.13
C LEU A 86 -0.33 -7.53 -16.50
N GLN A 87 0.83 -7.65 -15.88
CA GLN A 87 1.16 -8.80 -15.03
C GLN A 87 0.32 -8.77 -13.75
N PRO A 88 -0.04 -9.94 -13.19
CA PRO A 88 -0.80 -10.02 -11.96
C PRO A 88 -0.09 -9.32 -10.80
N TYR A 89 -0.88 -8.79 -9.86
CA TYR A 89 -0.32 -8.15 -8.68
C TYR A 89 0.33 -9.19 -7.76
N VAL A 90 1.66 -9.25 -7.78
CA VAL A 90 2.47 -10.00 -6.82
C VAL A 90 3.32 -9.01 -6.01
N PRO A 91 3.25 -9.00 -4.67
CA PRO A 91 4.00 -8.03 -3.87
C PRO A 91 5.51 -8.30 -3.97
N MET A 92 6.23 -7.42 -4.68
CA MET A 92 7.69 -7.51 -4.83
C MET A 92 8.47 -7.19 -3.55
N PHE A 93 7.83 -6.48 -2.60
CA PHE A 93 8.41 -6.10 -1.32
C PHE A 93 7.46 -6.49 -0.18
N PRO A 94 7.30 -7.80 0.09
CA PRO A 94 6.48 -8.26 1.20
C PRO A 94 7.16 -7.91 2.53
N ASN A 95 6.36 -7.72 3.59
CA ASN A 95 6.89 -7.44 4.94
C ASN A 95 7.75 -8.59 5.51
N SER A 96 7.68 -9.79 4.93
CA SER A 96 8.54 -10.93 5.27
C SER A 96 9.99 -10.75 4.83
N VAL A 97 10.24 -9.93 3.81
CA VAL A 97 11.59 -9.64 3.30
C VAL A 97 12.10 -8.37 3.97
N PRO A 98 13.30 -8.37 4.58
CA PRO A 98 13.79 -7.26 5.41
C PRO A 98 14.28 -6.03 4.62
N PHE A 99 13.65 -5.69 3.49
CA PHE A 99 14.04 -4.52 2.70
C PHE A 99 13.76 -3.20 3.44
N PHE A 100 12.52 -3.00 3.89
CA PHE A 100 12.13 -1.75 4.56
C PHE A 100 12.71 -1.65 5.97
N SER A 101 12.87 -2.78 6.68
CA SER A 101 13.50 -2.80 7.99
C SER A 101 14.96 -2.33 7.93
N GLU A 102 15.71 -2.76 6.91
CA GLU A 102 17.10 -2.33 6.72
C GLU A 102 17.19 -0.83 6.39
N ILE A 103 16.30 -0.30 5.55
CA ILE A 103 16.23 1.15 5.29
C ILE A 103 16.01 1.92 6.60
N TYR A 104 15.08 1.47 7.45
CA TYR A 104 14.75 2.13 8.71
C TYR A 104 15.91 2.04 9.72
N ARG A 105 16.59 0.89 9.76
CA ARG A 105 17.81 0.66 10.58
C ARG A 105 18.91 1.65 10.20
N LEU A 106 19.23 1.72 8.90
CA LEU A 106 20.32 2.56 8.38
C LEU A 106 20.04 4.07 8.49
N ASN A 107 18.77 4.47 8.58
CA ASN A 107 18.35 5.86 8.79
C ASN A 107 18.06 6.19 10.26
N GLY A 108 18.20 5.24 11.19
CA GLY A 108 17.99 5.47 12.62
C GLY A 108 16.55 5.79 13.02
N TRP A 109 15.55 5.36 12.23
CA TRP A 109 14.13 5.68 12.47
C TRP A 109 13.49 4.77 13.53
N LYS A 110 13.96 4.88 14.78
CA LYS A 110 13.53 4.03 15.91
C LYS A 110 12.04 4.17 16.29
N GLY A 111 11.39 5.27 15.92
CA GLY A 111 9.98 5.56 16.25
C GLY A 111 8.98 5.27 15.14
N LYS A 112 9.40 4.69 14.01
CA LYS A 112 8.51 4.36 12.89
C LYS A 112 8.51 2.85 12.66
N ASN A 113 7.35 2.29 12.36
CA ASN A 113 7.24 0.86 12.09
C ASN A 113 7.48 0.59 10.59
N PRO A 114 8.46 -0.26 10.23
CA PRO A 114 8.75 -0.60 8.83
C PRO A 114 7.64 -1.44 8.18
N ASN A 115 6.69 -1.99 8.95
CA ASN A 115 5.57 -2.76 8.42
C ASN A 115 4.34 -1.90 8.09
N ASP A 116 4.36 -0.60 8.44
CA ASP A 116 3.23 0.30 8.17
C ASP A 116 2.98 0.47 6.68
N TYR A 117 1.72 0.48 6.25
CA TYR A 117 1.38 0.65 4.84
C TYR A 117 1.93 1.97 4.26
N MET A 118 1.86 3.06 5.03
CA MET A 118 2.35 4.37 4.60
C MET A 118 3.81 4.56 5.00
N LYS A 119 4.68 4.52 4.00
CA LYS A 119 6.11 4.79 4.16
C LYS A 119 6.42 6.29 3.97
N PRO A 120 7.50 6.81 4.59
CA PRO A 120 7.98 8.16 4.29
C PRO A 120 8.22 8.35 2.79
N THR A 121 7.83 9.51 2.24
CA THR A 121 7.87 9.80 0.80
C THR A 121 9.27 9.63 0.20
N VAL A 122 10.32 9.88 0.98
CA VAL A 122 11.72 9.72 0.56
C VAL A 122 12.04 8.27 0.14
N VAL A 123 11.39 7.27 0.73
CA VAL A 123 11.62 5.84 0.42
C VAL A 123 11.27 5.53 -1.03
N ALA A 124 10.23 6.16 -1.59
CA ALA A 124 9.87 5.98 -2.99
C ALA A 124 10.97 6.47 -3.95
N SER A 125 11.66 7.56 -3.59
CA SER A 125 12.78 8.08 -4.37
C SER A 125 13.99 7.14 -4.29
N TRP A 126 14.27 6.60 -3.11
CA TRP A 126 15.35 5.62 -2.93
C TRP A 126 15.08 4.31 -3.68
N ILE A 127 13.84 3.83 -3.76
CA ILE A 127 13.53 2.64 -4.58
C ILE A 127 13.81 2.92 -6.05
N ASN A 128 13.48 4.12 -6.54
CA ASN A 128 13.82 4.50 -7.91
C ASN A 128 15.34 4.53 -8.14
N GLU A 129 16.13 4.97 -7.18
CA GLU A 129 17.60 5.03 -7.26
C GLU A 129 18.24 3.64 -7.15
N VAL A 130 17.88 2.89 -6.10
CA VAL A 130 18.51 1.62 -5.69
C VAL A 130 18.07 0.44 -6.55
N ILE A 131 16.82 0.43 -7.01
CA ILE A 131 16.24 -0.68 -7.76
C ILE A 131 16.07 -0.29 -9.23
N TYR A 132 15.21 0.69 -9.53
CA TYR A 132 14.91 1.03 -10.92
C TYR A 132 16.09 1.67 -11.65
N GLY A 133 16.98 2.36 -10.93
CA GLY A 133 18.21 2.95 -11.46
C GLY A 133 19.26 1.92 -11.90
N ARG A 134 19.05 0.64 -11.56
CA ARG A 134 19.89 -0.47 -12.00
C ARG A 134 19.42 -1.11 -13.32
N PHE A 135 18.21 -0.79 -13.77
CA PHE A 135 17.78 -1.15 -15.11
C PHE A 135 18.47 -0.26 -16.15
N THR A 136 18.28 -0.56 -17.43
CA THR A 136 18.75 0.34 -18.50
C THR A 136 18.09 1.71 -18.34
N LYS A 137 18.82 2.77 -18.73
CA LYS A 137 18.41 4.17 -18.53
C LYS A 137 17.03 4.50 -19.12
N ASP A 138 16.57 3.71 -20.08
CA ASP A 138 15.31 3.88 -20.80
C ASP A 138 14.10 3.27 -20.07
N VAL A 139 14.31 2.32 -19.16
CA VAL A 139 13.22 1.57 -18.51
C VAL A 139 12.40 2.46 -17.58
N LEU A 140 13.03 3.24 -16.71
CA LEU A 140 12.29 4.09 -15.76
C LEU A 140 11.49 5.20 -16.47
N PRO A 141 12.03 5.91 -17.49
CA PRO A 141 11.24 6.81 -18.34
C PRO A 141 10.06 6.11 -19.03
N ALA A 142 10.29 4.95 -19.64
CA ALA A 142 9.23 4.18 -20.30
C ALA A 142 8.11 3.79 -19.31
N LEU A 143 8.47 3.32 -18.11
CA LEU A 143 7.51 2.98 -17.06
C LEU A 143 6.70 4.18 -16.58
N ARG A 144 7.26 5.40 -16.60
CA ARG A 144 6.54 6.63 -16.26
C ARG A 144 5.56 7.07 -17.36
N ILE A 145 5.89 6.80 -18.61
CA ILE A 145 5.01 7.05 -19.76
C ILE A 145 3.85 6.06 -19.75
N LEU A 146 4.13 4.77 -19.52
CA LEU A 146 3.12 3.71 -19.47
C LEU A 146 2.22 3.82 -18.22
N ASN A 147 2.76 4.29 -17.10
CA ASN A 147 2.03 4.45 -15.84
C ASN A 147 2.09 5.91 -15.36
N PRO A 148 1.34 6.81 -16.04
CA PRO A 148 1.31 8.22 -15.68
C PRO A 148 0.72 8.41 -14.28
N ALA A 149 1.23 9.41 -13.57
CA ALA A 149 0.65 9.81 -12.31
C ALA A 149 -0.60 10.67 -12.56
N SER A 150 -1.64 10.46 -11.75
CA SER A 150 -2.77 11.37 -11.61
C SER A 150 -2.30 12.78 -11.22
N PRO A 151 -3.09 13.85 -11.44
CA PRO A 151 -2.80 15.18 -10.93
C PRO A 151 -2.44 15.22 -9.43
N PHE A 152 -2.93 14.27 -8.65
CA PHE A 152 -2.64 14.11 -7.22
C PHE A 152 -1.39 13.27 -6.91
N GLY A 153 -0.59 12.90 -7.92
CA GLY A 153 0.62 12.09 -7.76
C GLY A 153 0.37 10.59 -7.56
N ILE A 154 -0.88 10.14 -7.60
CA ILE A 154 -1.27 8.74 -7.37
C ILE A 154 -1.23 7.97 -8.70
N ARG A 155 -0.69 6.75 -8.68
CA ARG A 155 -0.72 5.81 -9.81
C ARG A 155 -1.70 4.68 -9.51
N VAL A 156 -2.54 4.35 -10.49
CA VAL A 156 -3.53 3.28 -10.38
C VAL A 156 -2.82 1.92 -10.23
N HIS A 157 -1.86 1.66 -11.12
CA HIS A 157 -1.07 0.43 -11.11
C HIS A 157 0.33 0.66 -10.53
N LYS A 158 1.03 -0.42 -10.18
CA LYS A 158 2.43 -0.37 -9.73
C LYS A 158 3.37 -0.57 -10.91
N HIS A 159 4.54 0.06 -10.89
CA HIS A 159 5.50 -0.04 -12.00
C HIS A 159 5.94 -1.48 -12.31
N PHE A 160 6.08 -2.35 -11.29
CA PHE A 160 6.47 -3.75 -11.52
C PHE A 160 5.45 -4.56 -12.34
N GLN A 161 4.17 -4.15 -12.40
CA GLN A 161 3.15 -4.85 -13.20
C GLN A 161 3.35 -4.66 -14.72
N TYR A 162 4.10 -3.63 -15.11
CA TYR A 162 4.45 -3.35 -16.52
C TYR A 162 5.78 -3.98 -16.94
N LEU A 163 6.50 -4.62 -16.00
CA LEU A 163 7.71 -5.36 -16.33
C LEU A 163 7.32 -6.74 -16.89
N THR A 164 8.15 -7.26 -17.79
CA THR A 164 8.11 -8.67 -18.17
C THR A 164 8.43 -9.55 -16.97
N GLU A 165 8.14 -10.86 -17.05
CA GLU A 165 8.48 -11.84 -16.01
C GLU A 165 9.96 -11.79 -15.65
N GLU A 166 10.86 -11.83 -16.63
CA GLU A 166 12.31 -11.65 -16.43
C GLU A 166 12.66 -10.31 -15.76
N GLY A 167 11.89 -9.24 -16.05
CA GLY A 167 12.07 -7.94 -15.42
C GLY A 167 11.69 -7.95 -13.94
N GLN A 168 10.64 -8.69 -13.57
CA GLN A 168 10.23 -8.89 -12.19
C GLN A 168 11.25 -9.75 -11.41
N GLU A 169 11.79 -10.80 -12.04
CA GLU A 169 12.87 -11.61 -11.46
C GLU A 169 14.14 -10.77 -11.21
N LYS A 170 14.55 -9.94 -12.18
CA LYS A 170 15.67 -9.00 -11.99
C LYS A 170 15.39 -7.99 -10.88
N LEU A 171 14.16 -7.51 -10.75
CA LEU A 171 13.76 -6.62 -9.66
C LEU A 171 13.94 -7.30 -8.30
N ILE A 172 13.54 -8.56 -8.18
CA ILE A 172 13.73 -9.38 -6.98
C ILE A 172 15.22 -9.57 -6.68
N GLN A 173 16.02 -9.91 -7.70
CA GLN A 173 17.47 -10.02 -7.57
C GLN A 173 18.09 -8.71 -7.06
N TYR A 174 17.70 -7.57 -7.64
CA TYR A 174 18.23 -6.26 -7.24
C TYR A 174 17.85 -5.89 -5.80
N ARG A 175 16.65 -6.27 -5.36
CA ARG A 175 16.21 -6.12 -3.97
C ARG A 175 17.09 -6.94 -3.03
N ASP A 176 17.33 -8.21 -3.35
CA ASP A 176 18.06 -9.12 -2.46
C ASP A 176 19.55 -8.75 -2.37
N GLU A 177 20.16 -8.36 -3.49
CA GLU A 177 21.51 -7.79 -3.49
C GLU A 177 21.60 -6.49 -2.70
N ALA A 178 20.61 -5.60 -2.84
CA ALA A 178 20.58 -4.37 -2.05
C ALA A 178 20.49 -4.67 -0.55
N ILE A 179 19.66 -5.64 -0.14
CA ILE A 179 19.58 -6.08 1.27
C ILE A 179 20.94 -6.60 1.75
N ALA A 180 21.61 -7.44 0.96
CA ALA A 180 22.92 -7.97 1.32
C ALA A 180 23.95 -6.84 1.53
N VAL A 181 23.95 -5.81 0.67
CA VAL A 181 24.82 -4.65 0.86
C VAL A 181 24.40 -3.84 2.10
N MET A 182 23.10 -3.61 2.32
CA MET A 182 22.59 -2.89 3.49
C MET A 182 23.05 -3.53 4.79
N GLN A 183 22.99 -4.86 4.91
CA GLN A 183 23.41 -5.60 6.11
C GLN A 183 24.89 -5.38 6.47
N THR A 184 25.74 -5.10 5.48
CA THR A 184 27.17 -4.82 5.72
C THR A 184 27.46 -3.38 6.13
N CYS A 185 26.46 -2.48 6.10
CA CYS A 185 26.62 -1.06 6.36
C CYS A 185 25.96 -0.64 7.68
N SER A 186 26.47 0.44 8.26
CA SER A 186 25.92 1.04 9.48
C SER A 186 25.06 2.27 9.19
N THR A 187 25.38 3.02 8.12
CA THR A 187 24.64 4.22 7.73
C THR A 187 24.07 4.14 6.32
N TRP A 188 22.98 4.87 6.07
CA TRP A 188 22.38 4.98 4.74
C TRP A 188 23.31 5.61 3.69
N TYR A 189 24.22 6.48 4.13
CA TYR A 189 25.23 7.10 3.27
C TYR A 189 26.27 6.09 2.80
N GLU A 190 26.83 5.31 3.72
CA GLU A 190 27.78 4.22 3.38
C GLU A 190 27.16 3.21 2.44
N PHE A 191 25.91 2.82 2.70
CA PHE A 191 25.16 1.91 1.83
C PHE A 191 25.11 2.43 0.40
N ARG A 192 24.68 3.68 0.19
CA ARG A 192 24.58 4.27 -1.15
C ARG A 192 25.94 4.39 -1.84
N LYS A 193 26.99 4.76 -1.11
CA LYS A 193 28.37 4.81 -1.64
C LYS A 193 28.86 3.43 -2.07
N LYS A 194 28.61 2.39 -1.27
CA LYS A 194 29.00 1.01 -1.59
C LYS A 194 28.20 0.46 -2.76
N LEU A 195 26.89 0.69 -2.77
CA LEU A 195 26.01 0.27 -3.87
C LEU A 195 26.41 0.94 -5.20
N PHE A 196 26.75 2.23 -5.16
CA PHE A 196 27.32 2.95 -6.32
C PHE A 196 28.59 2.27 -6.82
N SER A 197 29.53 1.97 -5.92
CA SER A 197 30.80 1.35 -6.29
C SER A 197 30.64 -0.03 -6.92
N VAL A 198 29.62 -0.79 -6.52
CA VAL A 198 29.39 -2.17 -7.01
C VAL A 198 28.57 -2.18 -8.30
N HIS A 199 27.54 -1.34 -8.40
CA HIS A 199 26.54 -1.44 -9.48
C HIS A 199 26.41 -0.19 -10.35
N GLY A 200 27.15 0.89 -10.06
CA GLY A 200 27.12 2.12 -10.87
C GLY A 200 25.78 2.86 -10.87
N VAL A 201 24.99 2.73 -9.79
CA VAL A 201 23.70 3.44 -9.65
C VAL A 201 23.89 4.96 -9.74
N PRO A 202 22.89 5.76 -10.14
CA PRO A 202 23.02 7.21 -10.19
C PRO A 202 23.03 7.82 -8.77
N TYR A 203 24.19 7.88 -8.14
CA TYR A 203 24.40 8.53 -6.84
C TYR A 203 25.57 9.51 -6.92
N GLN A 204 25.33 10.77 -6.53
CA GLN A 204 26.38 11.78 -6.49
C GLN A 204 27.19 11.62 -5.20
N ILE A 205 28.41 11.07 -5.33
CA ILE A 205 29.34 10.88 -4.20
C ILE A 205 29.95 12.23 -3.76
N SER A 206 30.24 13.11 -4.73
CA SER A 206 30.92 14.38 -4.50
C SER A 206 29.95 15.56 -4.52
N LEU A 207 29.45 15.95 -3.35
CA LEU A 207 29.05 17.35 -3.11
C LEU A 207 29.96 18.06 -2.11
N PHE A 208 30.65 17.30 -1.26
CA PHE A 208 31.36 17.84 -0.09
C PHE A 208 32.73 17.21 0.17
N GLU A 209 33.31 16.50 -0.82
CA GLU A 209 34.72 16.13 -0.74
C GLU A 209 35.54 17.43 -0.89
N LYS A 210 36.06 17.92 0.25
CA LYS A 210 37.07 18.99 0.32
C LYS A 210 38.46 18.40 0.10
#